data_AF-B5VYG1-F1
#
_entry.id   AF-B5VYG1-F1
#
_cell.length_a   1.000
_cell.length_b   1.000
_cell.length_c   1.000
_cell.angle_alpha   90.00
_cell.angle_beta   90.00
_cell.angle_gamma   90.00
#
_symmetry.space_group_name_H-M   'P 1'
#
loop_
_entity.id
_entity.type
_entity.pdbx_description
1 polymer ?
#
loop_
_entity_poly.entity_id
_entity_poly.type
_entity_poly.pdbx_seq_one_letter_code
_entity_poly.pdbx_strand_id
1 'polypeptide(L)'
;MAGSVKQIEQEIAALEDAIADIAQELHQCYSDYLQVLGEGLRQQLILATYHLCTQGYPEAFLKLSFSRRQELQSQIRHQVSRSQNRLFNLVRAPISQQKPDENDPQKSEDSEPSPETESQENQDFRPSISPLKSVSPSSPKPLLITPYHLLRWQENIDEATTKILHRLSHEINLLLQEYAIMPPELPVALIEAASKTEPPLEATAGNTPNLLTLMVETEDENEEQTSRVTQLITVHLRISEIEFSDPRVMAGRQKIRQVAKRLNQLGRNYQKKLRERAVLQAEAAWRSSWFDE
;
A
#
# COMPACT_ATOMS: atom_id res chain seq x y z
N MET A 1 28.30 35.19 -1.71
CA MET A 1 27.70 34.04 -2.42
C MET A 1 28.01 32.69 -1.77
N ALA A 2 29.24 32.41 -1.32
CA ALA A 2 29.54 31.14 -0.63
C ALA A 2 28.80 30.94 0.72
N GLY A 3 28.41 32.01 1.41
CA GLY A 3 27.64 31.94 2.65
C GLY A 3 26.19 31.46 2.46
N SER A 4 25.53 31.79 1.35
CA SER A 4 24.15 31.38 1.08
C SER A 4 24.03 29.92 0.68
N VAL A 5 25.02 29.38 -0.05
CA VAL A 5 25.07 27.95 -0.41
C VAL A 5 25.25 27.09 0.85
N LYS A 6 26.18 27.46 1.74
CA LYS A 6 26.41 26.75 3.01
C LYS A 6 25.18 26.75 3.93
N GLN A 7 24.43 27.86 3.96
CA GLN A 7 23.18 27.94 4.73
C GLN A 7 22.11 26.99 4.18
N ILE A 8 21.93 26.94 2.85
CA ILE A 8 20.97 26.02 2.22
C ILE A 8 21.36 24.55 2.45
N GLU A 9 22.66 24.23 2.41
CA GLU A 9 23.15 22.88 2.74
C GLU A 9 22.84 22.48 4.19
N GLN A 10 23.00 23.40 5.14
CA GLN A 10 22.64 23.17 6.55
C GLN A 10 21.13 22.97 6.73
N GLU A 11 20.30 23.76 6.05
CA GLU A 11 18.85 23.61 6.09
C GLU A 11 18.39 22.29 5.47
N ILE A 12 19.02 21.85 4.37
CA ILE A 12 18.75 20.54 3.76
C ILE A 12 19.10 19.41 4.74
N ALA A 13 20.28 19.47 5.37
CA ALA A 13 20.68 18.46 6.35
C ALA A 13 19.71 18.39 7.54
N ALA A 14 19.26 19.53 8.06
CA ALA A 14 18.26 19.57 9.13
C ALA A 14 16.89 18.98 8.71
N LEU A 15 16.49 19.18 7.44
CA LEU A 15 15.28 18.54 6.90
C LEU A 15 15.46 17.03 6.76
N GLU A 16 16.65 16.56 6.40
CA GLU A 16 16.97 15.13 6.28
C GLU A 16 16.91 14.43 7.64
N ASP A 17 17.45 15.04 8.69
CA ASP A 17 17.33 14.53 10.06
C ASP A 17 15.85 14.46 10.49
N ALA A 18 15.07 15.51 10.22
CA ALA A 18 13.63 15.52 10.53
C ALA A 18 12.84 14.45 9.74
N ILE A 19 13.24 14.14 8.50
CA ILE A 19 12.65 13.06 7.70
C ILE A 19 13.00 11.69 8.31
N ALA A 20 14.23 11.51 8.80
CA ALA A 20 14.64 10.29 9.47
C ALA A 20 13.86 10.06 10.78
N ASP A 21 13.61 11.11 11.55
CA ASP A 21 12.77 11.04 12.76
C ASP A 21 11.32 10.65 12.42
N ILE A 22 10.74 11.27 11.38
CA ILE A 22 9.41 10.88 10.89
C ILE A 22 9.39 9.43 10.41
N ALA A 23 10.46 8.94 9.78
CA ALA A 23 10.52 7.54 9.35
C ALA A 23 10.40 6.58 10.54
N GLN A 24 11.08 6.87 11.65
CA GLN A 24 10.97 6.09 12.88
C GLN A 24 9.58 6.21 13.52
N GLU A 25 9.04 7.43 13.61
CA GLU A 25 7.69 7.67 14.15
C GLU A 25 6.61 6.94 13.34
N LEU A 26 6.70 6.99 12.01
CA LEU A 26 5.76 6.33 11.10
C LEU A 26 5.85 4.80 11.21
N HIS A 27 7.06 4.26 11.30
CA HIS A 27 7.28 2.83 11.51
C HIS A 27 6.63 2.34 12.80
N GLN A 28 6.85 3.05 13.91
CA GLN A 28 6.24 2.73 15.20
C GLN A 28 4.71 2.82 15.14
N CYS A 29 4.16 3.89 14.53
CA CYS A 29 2.71 4.05 14.38
C CYS A 29 2.07 2.89 13.63
N TYR A 30 2.71 2.42 12.54
CA TYR A 30 2.23 1.28 11.78
C TYR A 30 2.38 -0.05 12.53
N SER A 31 3.48 -0.24 13.28
CA SER A 31 3.67 -1.42 14.13
C SER A 31 2.52 -1.54 15.14
N ASP A 32 2.24 -0.45 15.86
CA ASP A 32 1.16 -0.40 16.85
C ASP A 32 -0.21 -0.60 16.20
N TYR A 33 -0.47 0.09 15.08
CA TYR A 33 -1.72 -0.03 14.33
C TYR A 33 -1.97 -1.46 13.85
N LEU A 34 -0.99 -2.12 13.22
CA LEU A 34 -1.17 -3.48 12.70
C LEU A 34 -1.32 -4.53 13.81
N GLN A 35 -0.71 -4.30 14.97
CA GLN A 35 -0.94 -5.16 16.14
C GLN A 35 -2.40 -5.09 16.59
N VAL A 36 -2.92 -3.89 16.79
CA VAL A 36 -4.32 -3.70 17.24
C VAL A 36 -5.31 -4.09 16.13
N LEU A 37 -5.01 -3.77 14.87
CA LEU A 37 -5.81 -4.21 13.71
C LEU A 37 -5.88 -5.73 13.66
N GLY A 38 -4.77 -6.44 13.94
CA GLY A 38 -4.75 -7.89 14.05
C GLY A 38 -5.72 -8.40 15.12
N GLU A 39 -5.75 -7.78 16.30
CA GLU A 39 -6.71 -8.13 17.36
C GLU A 39 -8.16 -7.93 16.92
N GLY A 40 -8.46 -6.75 16.34
CA GLY A 40 -9.79 -6.41 15.83
C GLY A 40 -10.25 -7.35 14.72
N LEU A 41 -9.35 -7.68 13.79
CA LEU A 41 -9.60 -8.64 12.70
C LEU A 41 -10.05 -9.99 13.24
N ARG A 42 -9.41 -10.50 14.31
CA ARG A 42 -9.80 -11.78 14.92
C ARG A 42 -11.21 -11.73 15.48
N GLN A 43 -11.53 -10.67 16.23
CA GLN A 43 -12.86 -10.52 16.82
C GLN A 43 -13.93 -10.42 15.74
N GLN A 44 -13.70 -9.58 14.73
CA GLN A 44 -14.63 -9.35 13.63
C GLN A 44 -14.84 -10.61 12.78
N LEU A 45 -13.79 -11.37 12.47
CA LEU A 45 -13.97 -12.60 11.69
C LEU A 45 -14.71 -13.69 12.47
N ILE A 46 -14.47 -13.82 13.78
CA ILE A 46 -15.24 -14.74 14.63
C ILE A 46 -16.72 -14.34 14.65
N LEU A 47 -17.02 -13.04 14.78
CA LEU A 47 -18.38 -12.54 14.79
C LEU A 47 -19.08 -12.74 13.43
N ALA A 48 -18.41 -12.40 12.33
CA ALA A 48 -18.92 -12.57 10.97
C ALA A 48 -19.22 -14.05 10.67
N THR A 49 -18.29 -14.95 10.99
CA THR A 49 -18.50 -16.40 10.79
C THR A 49 -19.59 -16.95 11.69
N TYR A 50 -19.73 -16.45 12.92
CA TYR A 50 -20.85 -16.77 13.79
C TYR A 50 -22.19 -16.34 13.19
N HIS A 51 -22.33 -15.09 12.73
CA HIS A 51 -23.55 -14.61 12.09
C HIS A 51 -23.87 -15.37 10.82
N LEU A 52 -22.88 -15.64 9.97
CA LEU A 52 -23.06 -16.42 8.76
C LEU A 52 -23.58 -17.84 9.08
N CYS A 53 -23.01 -18.52 10.07
CA CYS A 53 -23.43 -19.88 10.44
C CYS A 53 -24.78 -19.93 11.15
N THR A 54 -25.15 -18.89 11.91
CA THR A 54 -26.36 -18.92 12.76
C THR A 54 -27.55 -18.17 12.18
N GLN A 55 -27.31 -17.19 11.32
CA GLN A 55 -28.36 -16.36 10.70
C GLN A 55 -28.41 -16.57 9.19
N GLY A 56 -27.26 -16.78 8.53
CA GLY A 56 -27.21 -17.04 7.09
C GLY A 56 -27.57 -18.48 6.72
N TYR A 57 -26.87 -19.45 7.32
CA TYR A 57 -27.01 -20.88 6.99
C TYR A 57 -27.19 -21.79 8.23
N PRO A 58 -28.18 -21.52 9.10
CA PRO A 58 -28.40 -22.29 10.33
C PRO A 58 -28.62 -23.78 10.08
N GLU A 59 -29.43 -24.13 9.08
CA GLU A 59 -29.73 -25.53 8.74
C GLU A 59 -28.49 -26.30 8.30
N ALA A 60 -27.63 -25.68 7.47
CA ALA A 60 -26.40 -26.30 7.03
C ALA A 60 -25.42 -26.52 8.20
N PHE A 61 -25.30 -25.54 9.09
CA PHE A 61 -24.50 -25.67 10.30
C PHE A 61 -25.03 -26.74 11.26
N LEU A 62 -26.36 -26.85 11.41
CA LEU A 62 -27.00 -27.86 12.26
C LEU A 62 -26.86 -29.29 11.71
N LYS A 63 -26.74 -29.46 10.39
CA LYS A 63 -26.46 -30.76 9.77
C LYS A 63 -25.05 -31.29 10.08
N LEU A 64 -24.10 -30.41 10.40
CA LEU A 64 -22.76 -30.83 10.80
C LEU A 64 -22.77 -31.57 12.14
N SER A 65 -21.96 -32.63 12.26
CA SER A 65 -21.70 -33.29 13.54
C SER A 65 -20.95 -32.36 14.50
N PHE A 66 -21.00 -32.66 15.80
CA PHE A 66 -20.26 -31.89 16.81
C PHE A 66 -18.76 -31.80 16.50
N SER A 67 -18.14 -32.91 16.11
CA SER A 67 -16.71 -32.95 15.76
C SER A 67 -16.39 -32.07 14.54
N ARG A 68 -17.24 -32.08 13.50
CA ARG A 68 -17.09 -31.21 12.32
C ARG A 68 -17.23 -29.73 12.66
N ARG A 69 -18.18 -29.36 13.53
CA ARG A 69 -18.32 -27.97 14.00
C ARG A 69 -17.08 -27.53 14.78
N GLN A 70 -16.54 -28.39 15.64
CA GLN A 70 -15.32 -28.10 16.40
C GLN A 70 -14.10 -27.94 15.49
N GLU A 71 -13.97 -28.81 14.47
CA GLU A 71 -12.91 -28.76 13.48
C GLU A 71 -12.96 -27.45 12.68
N LEU A 72 -14.14 -27.10 12.13
CA LEU A 72 -14.36 -25.83 11.41
C LEU A 72 -13.94 -24.62 12.26
N GLN A 73 -14.43 -24.53 13.49
CA GLN A 73 -14.09 -23.41 14.40
C GLN A 73 -12.59 -23.37 14.72
N SER A 74 -11.93 -24.52 14.83
CA SER A 74 -10.47 -24.60 15.01
C SER A 74 -9.73 -24.07 13.78
N GLN A 75 -10.14 -24.49 12.58
CA GLN A 75 -9.53 -24.04 11.33
C GLN A 75 -9.70 -22.54 11.09
N ILE A 76 -10.89 -21.98 11.35
CA ILE A 76 -11.13 -20.53 11.28
C ILE A 76 -10.17 -19.78 12.21
N ARG A 77 -10.05 -20.22 13.48
CA ARG A 77 -9.13 -19.60 14.44
C ARG A 77 -7.68 -19.67 13.97
N HIS A 78 -7.27 -20.81 13.40
CA HIS A 78 -5.92 -20.99 12.87
C HIS A 78 -5.64 -20.04 11.69
N GLN A 79 -6.56 -19.91 10.72
CA GLN A 79 -6.39 -19.00 9.58
C GLN A 79 -6.29 -17.53 10.00
N VAL A 80 -7.10 -17.13 10.98
CA VAL A 80 -7.01 -15.80 11.59
C VAL A 80 -5.64 -15.57 12.22
N SER A 81 -5.18 -16.48 13.09
CA SER A 81 -3.88 -16.34 13.77
C SER A 81 -2.72 -16.28 12.77
N ARG A 82 -2.78 -17.07 11.69
CA ARG A 82 -1.81 -16.99 10.60
C ARG A 82 -1.82 -15.63 9.92
N SER A 83 -2.99 -15.05 9.68
CA SER A 83 -3.14 -13.73 9.05
C SER A 83 -2.74 -12.58 9.97
N GLN A 84 -3.02 -12.66 11.27
CA GLN A 84 -2.50 -11.73 12.28
C GLN A 84 -0.96 -11.70 12.27
N ASN A 85 -0.32 -12.88 12.23
CA ASN A 85 1.13 -12.97 12.12
C ASN A 85 1.65 -12.37 10.80
N ARG A 86 0.93 -12.53 9.69
CA ARG A 86 1.30 -11.89 8.42
C ARG A 86 1.24 -10.36 8.53
N LEU A 87 0.17 -9.81 9.12
CA LEU A 87 0.03 -8.37 9.36
C LEU A 87 1.18 -7.83 10.22
N PHE A 88 1.45 -8.48 11.35
CA PHE A 88 2.54 -8.07 12.25
C PHE A 88 3.91 -8.04 11.55
N ASN A 89 4.16 -8.97 10.63
CA ASN A 89 5.43 -9.05 9.91
C ASN A 89 5.56 -8.04 8.75
N LEU A 90 4.50 -7.34 8.34
CA LEU A 90 4.58 -6.35 7.25
C LEU A 90 5.54 -5.20 7.58
N VAL A 91 5.53 -4.73 8.83
CA VAL A 91 6.32 -3.58 9.28
C VAL A 91 7.77 -3.98 9.60
N ARG A 92 8.07 -5.27 9.67
CA ARG A 92 9.41 -5.75 10.06
C ARG A 92 10.49 -5.52 8.99
N ALA A 93 10.11 -5.28 7.74
CA ALA A 93 11.05 -4.96 6.67
C ALA A 93 11.48 -3.47 6.76
N PRO A 94 12.80 -3.16 6.75
CA PRO A 94 13.27 -1.78 6.81
C PRO A 94 12.89 -1.00 5.54
N ILE A 95 12.49 0.26 5.74
CA ILE A 95 12.04 1.19 4.69
C ILE A 95 13.07 1.33 3.54
N SER A 96 14.36 1.21 3.87
CA SER A 96 15.51 1.42 2.96
C SER A 96 15.72 0.33 1.89
N GLN A 97 15.02 -0.81 1.98
CA GLN A 97 15.22 -1.98 1.08
C GLN A 97 14.12 -2.17 0.03
N GLN A 98 13.14 -1.29 -0.07
CA GLN A 98 12.10 -1.38 -1.10
C GLN A 98 12.62 -0.75 -2.41
N LYS A 99 12.94 -1.60 -3.39
CA LYS A 99 13.28 -1.16 -4.75
C LYS A 99 12.14 -0.33 -5.33
N PRO A 100 12.42 0.81 -5.97
CA PRO A 100 11.45 1.43 -6.85
C PRO A 100 11.12 0.46 -7.99
N ASP A 101 9.84 0.19 -8.24
CA ASP A 101 9.35 -0.37 -9.50
C ASP A 101 9.92 0.45 -10.64
N GLU A 102 10.58 -0.22 -11.57
CA GLU A 102 11.18 0.36 -12.77
C GLU A 102 10.14 0.84 -13.81
N ASN A 103 8.84 0.85 -13.46
CA ASN A 103 7.74 1.27 -14.31
C ASN A 103 7.12 2.60 -13.86
N ASP A 104 7.94 3.62 -13.60
CA ASP A 104 7.47 5.01 -13.56
C ASP A 104 7.63 5.63 -14.96
N PRO A 105 6.55 5.96 -15.69
CA PRO A 105 6.64 6.55 -17.04
C PRO A 105 7.21 7.97 -17.07
N GLN A 106 7.61 8.57 -15.94
CA GLN A 106 8.17 9.91 -15.91
C GLN A 106 9.67 9.94 -16.23
N LYS A 107 10.03 9.45 -17.41
CA LYS A 107 11.28 9.77 -18.14
C LYS A 107 10.99 9.83 -19.64
N SER A 108 10.39 10.93 -20.07
CA SER A 108 10.38 11.37 -21.47
C SER A 108 10.09 12.86 -21.47
N GLU A 109 10.77 13.61 -22.33
CA GLU A 109 11.00 15.07 -22.30
C GLU A 109 12.24 15.38 -21.43
N ASP A 110 13.45 15.15 -21.90
CA ASP A 110 14.03 15.92 -23.00
C ASP A 110 15.09 15.07 -23.72
N SER A 111 14.86 14.75 -24.98
CA SER A 111 15.86 14.19 -25.88
C SER A 111 15.71 14.98 -27.17
N GLU A 112 16.34 16.14 -27.19
CA GLU A 112 16.54 16.87 -28.43
C GLU A 112 17.30 15.98 -29.42
N PRO A 113 16.86 15.93 -30.68
CA PRO A 113 17.51 15.15 -31.72
C PRO A 113 18.83 15.81 -32.11
N SER A 114 19.90 15.01 -32.14
CA SER A 114 21.16 15.41 -32.76
C SER A 114 20.94 15.71 -34.25
N PRO A 115 21.44 16.83 -34.79
CA PRO A 115 21.45 17.04 -36.22
C PRO A 115 22.61 16.26 -36.85
N GLU A 116 22.28 15.44 -37.84
CA GLU A 116 23.22 14.93 -38.83
C GLU A 116 23.81 16.11 -39.60
N THR A 117 25.13 16.16 -39.76
CA THR A 117 25.74 16.79 -40.94
C THR A 117 26.99 16.02 -41.31
N GLU A 118 27.00 15.57 -42.56
CA GLU A 118 28.05 14.85 -43.24
C GLU A 118 29.32 15.69 -43.47
N SER A 119 30.47 15.00 -43.41
CA SER A 119 31.70 15.18 -44.19
C SER A 119 32.59 16.41 -43.97
N GLN A 120 33.82 16.22 -43.47
CA GLN A 120 35.04 16.09 -44.30
C GLN A 120 36.34 15.93 -43.45
N GLU A 121 37.30 15.24 -44.06
CA GLU A 121 38.66 14.91 -43.62
C GLU A 121 39.47 16.08 -43.01
N ASN A 122 40.27 15.80 -41.97
CA ASN A 122 41.73 15.84 -42.11
C ASN A 122 42.49 15.35 -40.87
N GLN A 123 43.65 14.77 -41.17
CA GLN A 123 44.60 14.07 -40.33
C GLN A 123 45.39 14.98 -39.37
N ASP A 124 45.90 14.32 -38.32
CA ASP A 124 47.06 14.66 -37.50
C ASP A 124 47.07 16.02 -36.79
N PHE A 125 47.07 15.97 -35.44
CA PHE A 125 48.17 16.46 -34.60
C PHE A 125 47.77 16.34 -33.13
N ARG A 126 48.42 15.41 -32.44
CA ARG A 126 48.41 15.29 -30.98
C ARG A 126 49.49 16.21 -30.41
N PRO A 127 49.18 17.00 -29.38
CA PRO A 127 50.15 17.23 -28.32
C PRO A 127 49.62 16.65 -27.00
N SER A 128 50.44 15.79 -26.41
CA SER A 128 50.30 15.31 -25.04
C SER A 128 50.27 16.47 -24.06
N ILE A 129 49.22 16.52 -23.23
CA ILE A 129 49.27 17.16 -21.92
C ILE A 129 48.60 16.18 -20.94
N SER A 130 49.35 15.77 -19.92
CA SER A 130 48.83 15.11 -18.71
C SER A 130 49.30 15.94 -17.52
N PRO A 131 48.72 15.79 -16.32
CA PRO A 131 47.30 15.67 -15.98
C PRO A 131 46.93 16.72 -14.92
N LEU A 132 45.87 17.52 -15.14
CA LEU A 132 45.33 18.39 -14.09
C LEU A 132 44.40 17.59 -13.17
N LYS A 133 44.88 17.37 -11.95
CA LYS A 133 44.13 16.88 -10.79
C LYS A 133 43.04 17.90 -10.40
N SER A 134 41.84 17.37 -10.14
CA SER A 134 40.80 17.84 -9.19
C SER A 134 40.33 19.29 -9.34
N VAL A 135 39.03 19.56 -9.53
CA VAL A 135 37.96 19.24 -8.57
C VAL A 135 36.72 18.77 -9.32
N SER A 136 36.42 17.48 -9.25
CA SER A 136 35.07 17.01 -9.50
C SER A 136 34.15 17.63 -8.43
N PRO A 137 33.01 18.25 -8.79
CA PRO A 137 32.00 18.58 -7.79
C PRO A 137 31.57 17.24 -7.19
N SER A 138 31.89 17.05 -5.90
CA SER A 138 31.44 15.90 -5.13
C SER A 138 29.93 15.80 -5.29
N SER A 139 29.48 14.87 -6.12
CA SER A 139 28.12 14.36 -6.07
C SER A 139 27.86 13.91 -4.62
N PRO A 140 26.77 14.37 -4.00
CA PRO A 140 26.56 14.24 -2.55
C PRO A 140 26.40 12.77 -2.18
N LYS A 141 26.92 12.38 -1.01
CA LYS A 141 26.56 11.09 -0.38
C LYS A 141 25.03 11.05 -0.26
N PRO A 142 24.32 10.12 -0.93
CA PRO A 142 22.88 10.07 -0.83
C PRO A 142 22.50 9.57 0.57
N LEU A 143 21.72 10.36 1.31
CA LEU A 143 20.95 9.83 2.42
C LEU A 143 19.84 8.93 1.84
N LEU A 144 19.78 7.71 2.36
CA LEU A 144 19.08 6.54 1.84
C LEU A 144 17.54 6.59 1.96
N ILE A 145 16.97 7.61 2.59
CA ILE A 145 15.52 7.71 2.85
C ILE A 145 15.04 9.11 2.46
N THR A 146 14.24 9.18 1.40
CA THR A 146 13.58 10.41 0.94
C THR A 146 12.10 10.35 1.32
N PRO A 147 11.40 11.49 1.33
CA PRO A 147 9.96 11.52 1.57
C PRO A 147 9.17 10.62 0.60
N TYR A 148 9.64 10.51 -0.64
CA TYR A 148 9.07 9.62 -1.64
C TYR A 148 9.16 8.14 -1.24
N HIS A 149 10.32 7.70 -0.73
CA HIS A 149 10.49 6.33 -0.22
C HIS A 149 9.52 6.03 0.93
N LEU A 150 9.27 7.00 1.81
CA LEU A 150 8.34 6.83 2.93
C LEU A 150 6.88 6.73 2.48
N LEU A 151 6.47 7.56 1.52
CA LEU A 151 5.12 7.50 0.94
C LEU A 151 4.89 6.16 0.22
N ARG A 152 5.86 5.73 -0.59
CA ARG A 152 5.80 4.44 -1.28
C ARG A 152 5.73 3.26 -0.29
N TRP A 153 6.52 3.31 0.78
CA TRP A 153 6.45 2.30 1.84
C TRP A 153 5.07 2.26 2.49
N GLN A 154 4.47 3.42 2.74
CA GLN A 154 3.13 3.54 3.29
C GLN A 154 2.08 2.88 2.38
N GLU A 155 2.10 3.20 1.09
CA GLU A 155 1.21 2.62 0.07
C GLU A 155 1.37 1.09 0.01
N ASN A 156 2.61 0.60 0.03
CA ASN A 156 2.89 -0.83 0.02
C ASN A 156 2.32 -1.55 1.25
N ILE A 157 2.42 -0.95 2.45
CA ILE A 157 1.88 -1.53 3.68
C ILE A 157 0.35 -1.55 3.63
N ASP A 158 -0.29 -0.47 3.18
CA ASP A 158 -1.75 -0.37 3.06
C ASP A 158 -2.29 -1.36 2.01
N GLU A 159 -1.62 -1.49 0.87
CA GLU A 159 -1.98 -2.44 -0.17
C GLU A 159 -1.80 -3.90 0.31
N ALA A 160 -0.67 -4.20 0.97
CA ALA A 160 -0.40 -5.52 1.52
C ALA A 160 -1.41 -5.91 2.61
N THR A 161 -1.81 -4.96 3.46
CA THR A 161 -2.86 -5.16 4.48
C THR A 161 -4.17 -5.55 3.82
N THR A 162 -4.58 -4.81 2.78
CA THR A 162 -5.80 -5.09 2.00
C THR A 162 -5.73 -6.48 1.36
N LYS A 163 -4.61 -6.83 0.72
CA LYS A 163 -4.38 -8.15 0.13
C LYS A 163 -4.48 -9.29 1.16
N ILE A 164 -4.00 -9.09 2.38
CA ILE A 164 -4.11 -10.09 3.46
C ILE A 164 -5.58 -10.31 3.85
N LEU A 165 -6.36 -9.24 4.03
CA LEU A 165 -7.78 -9.35 4.38
C LEU A 165 -8.61 -10.00 3.27
N HIS A 166 -8.34 -9.65 2.01
CA HIS A 166 -9.00 -10.28 0.86
C HIS A 166 -8.70 -11.79 0.81
N ARG A 167 -7.41 -12.16 0.93
CA ARG A 167 -7.00 -13.57 0.96
C ARG A 167 -7.66 -14.32 2.11
N LEU A 168 -7.70 -13.74 3.31
CA LEU A 168 -8.34 -14.37 4.46
C LEU A 168 -9.85 -14.54 4.23
N SER A 169 -10.54 -13.54 3.68
CA SER A 169 -11.96 -13.66 3.34
C SER A 169 -12.21 -14.82 2.37
N HIS A 170 -11.38 -14.93 1.34
CA HIS A 170 -11.44 -16.03 0.37
C HIS A 170 -11.14 -17.40 1.01
N GLU A 171 -10.07 -17.52 1.80
CA GLU A 171 -9.70 -18.75 2.51
C GLU A 171 -10.84 -19.22 3.45
N ILE A 172 -11.54 -18.29 4.11
CA ILE A 172 -12.68 -18.62 4.97
C ILE A 172 -13.92 -19.02 4.16
N ASN A 173 -14.21 -18.34 3.04
CA ASN A 173 -15.34 -18.73 2.19
C ASN A 173 -15.14 -20.13 1.59
N LEU A 174 -13.93 -20.46 1.13
CA LEU A 174 -13.60 -21.81 0.68
C LEU A 174 -13.80 -22.85 1.79
N LEU A 175 -13.32 -22.55 3.01
CA LEU A 175 -13.53 -23.42 4.16
C LEU A 175 -15.02 -23.63 4.44
N LEU A 176 -15.84 -22.59 4.37
CA LEU A 176 -17.29 -22.71 4.58
C LEU A 176 -17.97 -23.54 3.48
N GLN A 177 -17.48 -23.49 2.25
CA GLN A 177 -17.95 -24.34 1.15
C GLN A 177 -17.54 -25.81 1.34
N GLU A 178 -16.30 -26.09 1.76
CA GLU A 178 -15.82 -27.45 2.05
C GLU A 178 -16.65 -28.15 3.12
N TYR A 179 -17.12 -27.40 4.11
CA TYR A 179 -18.03 -27.89 5.15
C TYR A 179 -19.51 -27.87 4.73
N ALA A 180 -19.81 -27.61 3.45
CA ALA A 180 -21.17 -27.54 2.90
C ALA A 180 -22.09 -26.56 3.65
N ILE A 181 -21.53 -25.52 4.26
CA ILE A 181 -22.29 -24.42 4.89
C ILE A 181 -22.80 -23.47 3.81
N MET A 182 -21.94 -23.14 2.86
CA MET A 182 -22.23 -22.27 1.73
C MET A 182 -22.39 -23.10 0.45
N PRO A 183 -23.30 -22.71 -0.47
CA PRO A 183 -23.42 -23.38 -1.76
C PRO A 183 -22.11 -23.29 -2.59
N PRO A 184 -21.81 -24.30 -3.41
CA PRO A 184 -20.57 -24.38 -4.19
C PRO A 184 -20.53 -23.46 -5.41
N GLU A 185 -21.69 -22.99 -5.89
CA GLU A 185 -21.80 -22.16 -7.09
C GLU A 185 -21.51 -20.69 -6.77
N LEU A 186 -20.24 -20.32 -6.76
CA LEU A 186 -19.81 -18.93 -6.66
C LEU A 186 -18.77 -18.60 -7.73
N PRO A 187 -19.16 -17.84 -8.76
CA PRO A 187 -18.17 -17.22 -9.63
C PRO A 187 -17.34 -16.26 -8.78
N VAL A 188 -16.07 -16.57 -8.57
CA VAL A 188 -15.09 -15.69 -7.89
C VAL A 188 -15.14 -14.27 -8.48
N ALA A 189 -15.43 -14.17 -9.79
CA ALA A 189 -15.64 -12.91 -10.51
C ALA A 189 -16.80 -12.04 -9.95
N LEU A 190 -17.89 -12.63 -9.44
CA LEU A 190 -18.99 -11.87 -8.83
C LEU A 190 -18.59 -11.30 -7.47
N ILE A 191 -17.80 -12.02 -6.68
CA ILE A 191 -17.30 -11.54 -5.38
C ILE A 191 -16.30 -10.39 -5.61
N GLU A 192 -15.41 -10.52 -6.59
CA GLU A 192 -14.46 -9.45 -6.96
C GLU A 192 -15.16 -8.22 -7.56
N ALA A 193 -16.23 -8.41 -8.34
CA ALA A 193 -17.03 -7.31 -8.87
C ALA A 193 -17.81 -6.60 -7.76
N ALA A 194 -18.49 -7.37 -6.91
CA ALA A 194 -19.30 -6.85 -5.81
C ALA A 194 -18.47 -6.23 -4.68
N SER A 195 -17.24 -6.68 -4.47
CA SER A 195 -16.32 -6.05 -3.51
C SER A 195 -15.74 -4.71 -3.99
N LYS A 196 -15.71 -4.46 -5.31
CA LYS A 196 -15.30 -3.17 -5.89
C LYS A 196 -16.42 -2.14 -5.89
N THR A 197 -17.67 -2.60 -5.99
CA THR A 197 -18.86 -1.74 -5.83
C THR A 197 -19.25 -1.69 -4.35
N GLU A 198 -18.72 -0.71 -3.62
CA GLU A 198 -19.23 -0.44 -2.26
C GLU A 198 -20.75 -0.17 -2.37
N PRO A 199 -21.60 -0.96 -1.69
CA PRO A 199 -23.03 -0.67 -1.69
C PRO A 199 -23.27 0.70 -1.03
N PRO A 200 -24.24 1.50 -1.51
CA PRO A 200 -24.57 2.78 -0.91
C PRO A 200 -24.81 2.65 0.59
N LEU A 201 -24.33 3.61 1.40
CA LEU A 201 -24.48 3.59 2.86
C LEU A 201 -25.94 3.39 3.32
N GLU A 202 -26.93 3.76 2.52
CA GLU A 202 -28.36 3.59 2.84
C GLU A 202 -28.84 2.13 2.80
N ALA A 203 -28.15 1.23 2.08
CA ALA A 203 -28.42 -0.21 2.11
C ALA A 203 -27.80 -0.94 3.32
N THR A 204 -27.06 -0.22 4.18
CA THR A 204 -26.28 -0.81 5.29
C THR A 204 -27.00 -0.80 6.65
N ALA A 205 -28.22 -0.24 6.74
CA ALA A 205 -28.98 -0.13 8.00
C ALA A 205 -29.42 -1.48 8.62
N GLY A 206 -29.11 -2.62 7.98
CA GLY A 206 -29.32 -3.96 8.52
C GLY A 206 -28.24 -4.98 8.14
N ASN A 207 -27.13 -4.58 7.51
CA ASN A 207 -26.08 -5.52 7.10
C ASN A 207 -25.14 -5.81 8.27
N THR A 208 -24.93 -7.10 8.54
CA THR A 208 -23.96 -7.58 9.51
C THR A 208 -22.54 -7.21 9.05
N PRO A 209 -21.66 -6.72 9.95
CA PRO A 209 -20.34 -6.26 9.58
C PRO A 209 -19.51 -7.40 9.00
N ASN A 210 -18.69 -7.08 8.01
CA ASN A 210 -17.79 -8.00 7.31
C ASN A 210 -18.50 -9.16 6.58
N LEU A 211 -19.78 -9.01 6.28
CA LEU A 211 -20.56 -9.94 5.47
C LEU A 211 -21.07 -9.22 4.22
N LEU A 212 -21.03 -9.93 3.08
CA LEU A 212 -21.53 -9.47 1.80
C LEU A 212 -22.71 -10.36 1.38
N THR A 213 -23.86 -9.72 1.22
CA THR A 213 -25.09 -10.35 0.72
C THR A 213 -25.23 -10.10 -0.77
N LEU A 214 -25.26 -11.16 -1.58
CA LEU A 214 -25.48 -11.15 -3.01
C LEU A 214 -26.83 -11.79 -3.32
N MET A 215 -27.53 -11.27 -4.32
CA MET A 215 -28.73 -11.90 -4.88
C MET A 215 -28.34 -12.52 -6.21
N VAL A 216 -28.42 -13.84 -6.32
CA VAL A 216 -28.06 -14.59 -7.53
C VAL A 216 -29.32 -15.17 -8.13
N GLU A 217 -29.55 -14.91 -9.42
CA GLU A 217 -30.60 -15.56 -10.19
C GLU A 217 -30.10 -16.94 -10.63
N THR A 218 -30.73 -18.00 -10.13
CA THR A 218 -30.46 -19.37 -10.57
C THR A 218 -31.53 -19.81 -11.55
N GLU A 219 -31.12 -20.28 -12.72
CA GLU A 219 -32.00 -20.91 -13.71
C GLU A 219 -32.20 -22.39 -13.32
N ASP A 220 -33.42 -22.79 -12.98
CA ASP A 220 -33.75 -24.21 -12.76
C ASP A 220 -33.93 -24.90 -14.12
N GLU A 221 -33.10 -25.93 -14.43
CA GLU A 221 -33.18 -26.68 -15.70
C GLU A 221 -34.51 -27.45 -15.89
N ASN A 222 -35.34 -27.56 -14.85
CA ASN A 222 -36.50 -28.46 -14.82
C ASN A 222 -37.87 -27.78 -14.88
N GLU A 223 -37.97 -26.45 -14.86
CA GLU A 223 -39.27 -25.77 -14.95
C GLU A 223 -39.18 -24.53 -15.86
N GLU A 224 -39.94 -24.57 -16.97
CA GLU A 224 -40.15 -23.42 -17.83
C GLU A 224 -40.71 -22.25 -16.99
N GLN A 225 -39.88 -21.20 -16.81
CA GLN A 225 -40.25 -19.80 -16.52
C GLN A 225 -40.38 -19.29 -15.06
N THR A 226 -39.58 -19.73 -14.09
CA THR A 226 -39.34 -18.90 -12.89
C THR A 226 -37.87 -18.84 -12.47
N SER A 227 -37.19 -17.73 -12.77
CA SER A 227 -35.89 -17.40 -12.18
C SER A 227 -36.01 -17.34 -10.66
N ARG A 228 -35.32 -18.22 -9.92
CA ARG A 228 -35.28 -18.15 -8.45
C ARG A 228 -34.14 -17.24 -8.03
N VAL A 229 -34.47 -16.13 -7.39
CA VAL A 229 -33.47 -15.26 -6.76
C VAL A 229 -33.06 -15.89 -5.43
N THR A 230 -31.85 -16.44 -5.36
CA THR A 230 -31.27 -16.98 -4.14
C THR A 230 -30.40 -15.92 -3.47
N GLN A 231 -30.67 -15.64 -2.19
CA GLN A 231 -29.82 -14.78 -1.37
C GLN A 231 -28.61 -15.58 -0.90
N LEU A 232 -27.43 -15.10 -1.25
CA LEU A 232 -26.15 -15.64 -0.85
C LEU A 232 -25.46 -14.70 0.12
N ILE A 233 -25.04 -15.22 1.27
CA ILE A 233 -24.25 -14.47 2.26
C ILE A 233 -22.82 -15.03 2.26
N THR A 234 -21.82 -14.15 2.18
CA THR A 234 -20.39 -14.51 2.17
C THR A 234 -19.59 -13.66 3.16
N VAL A 235 -18.42 -14.14 3.59
CA VAL A 235 -17.48 -13.35 4.39
C VAL A 235 -16.71 -12.40 3.48
N HIS A 236 -16.74 -11.11 3.82
CA HIS A 236 -15.97 -10.08 3.14
C HIS A 236 -15.41 -9.08 4.16
N LEU A 237 -14.17 -9.29 4.58
CA LEU A 237 -13.51 -8.47 5.60
C LEU A 237 -13.09 -7.11 5.04
N ARG A 238 -13.53 -6.03 5.69
CA ARG A 238 -13.23 -4.66 5.28
C ARG A 238 -12.47 -3.92 6.37
N ILE A 239 -11.38 -3.22 5.98
CA ILE A 239 -10.60 -2.41 6.92
C ILE A 239 -11.47 -1.35 7.58
N SER A 240 -12.34 -0.68 6.81
CA SER A 240 -13.22 0.37 7.31
C SER A 240 -14.17 -0.10 8.41
N GLU A 241 -14.71 -1.31 8.30
CA GLU A 241 -15.59 -1.90 9.31
C GLU A 241 -14.83 -2.34 10.55
N ILE A 242 -13.65 -2.93 10.38
CA ILE A 242 -12.77 -3.31 11.50
C ILE A 242 -12.33 -2.06 12.26
N GLU A 243 -11.91 -1.01 11.54
CA GLU A 243 -11.59 0.29 12.11
C GLU A 243 -12.79 0.86 12.86
N PHE A 244 -13.96 0.93 12.24
CA PHE A 244 -15.17 1.47 12.88
C PHE A 244 -15.56 0.71 14.16
N SER A 245 -15.33 -0.61 14.18
CA SER A 245 -15.70 -1.45 15.32
C SER A 245 -14.79 -1.35 16.55
N ASP A 246 -13.53 -0.93 16.38
CA ASP A 246 -12.55 -0.84 17.47
C ASP A 246 -11.91 0.56 17.54
N PRO A 247 -12.26 1.37 18.55
CA PRO A 247 -11.70 2.72 18.72
C PRO A 247 -10.18 2.78 18.76
N ARG A 248 -9.52 1.70 19.21
CA ARG A 248 -8.05 1.61 19.28
C ARG A 248 -7.45 1.57 17.88
N VAL A 249 -8.08 0.83 16.96
CA VAL A 249 -7.67 0.76 15.55
C VAL A 249 -7.89 2.12 14.88
N MET A 250 -9.03 2.78 15.13
CA MET A 250 -9.28 4.14 14.63
C MET A 250 -8.22 5.13 15.11
N ALA A 251 -7.88 5.11 16.39
CA ALA A 251 -6.87 5.99 16.96
C ALA A 251 -5.50 5.76 16.32
N GLY A 252 -5.13 4.50 16.06
CA GLY A 252 -3.92 4.16 15.29
C GLY A 252 -3.93 4.75 13.88
N ARG A 253 -5.04 4.57 13.13
CA ARG A 253 -5.18 5.14 11.78
C ARG A 253 -5.10 6.66 11.78
N GLN A 254 -5.68 7.31 12.79
CA GLN A 254 -5.60 8.77 12.95
C GLN A 254 -4.16 9.24 13.19
N LYS A 255 -3.41 8.57 14.06
CA LYS A 255 -1.97 8.88 14.28
C LYS A 255 -1.17 8.75 12.98
N ILE A 256 -1.35 7.65 12.23
CA ILE A 256 -0.72 7.47 10.92
C ILE A 256 -1.02 8.65 9.99
N ARG A 257 -2.30 9.06 9.88
CA ARG A 257 -2.70 10.21 9.05
C ARG A 257 -2.05 11.53 9.51
N GLN A 258 -1.86 11.73 10.81
CA GLN A 258 -1.20 12.92 11.35
C GLN A 258 0.29 12.96 10.99
N VAL A 259 0.99 11.84 11.16
CA VAL A 259 2.42 11.72 10.78
C VAL A 259 2.59 11.88 9.27
N ALA A 260 1.73 11.26 8.46
CA ALA A 260 1.75 11.39 7.00
C ALA A 260 1.51 12.84 6.52
N LYS A 261 0.67 13.62 7.22
CA LYS A 261 0.51 15.06 6.93
C LYS A 261 1.81 15.84 7.18
N ARG A 262 2.49 15.58 8.31
CA ARG A 262 3.79 16.19 8.64
C ARG A 262 4.86 15.81 7.61
N LEU A 263 4.90 14.53 7.20
CA LEU A 263 5.80 14.04 6.16
C LEU A 263 5.61 14.80 4.84
N ASN A 264 4.36 14.96 4.39
CA ASN A 264 4.05 15.69 3.16
C ASN A 264 4.50 17.16 3.23
N GLN A 265 4.34 17.82 4.37
CA GLN A 265 4.79 19.19 4.56
C GLN A 265 6.32 19.29 4.50
N LEU A 266 7.03 18.41 5.18
CA LEU A 266 8.50 18.36 5.12
C LEU A 266 9.01 18.01 3.73
N GLY A 267 8.34 17.09 3.01
CA GLY A 267 8.70 16.74 1.65
C GLY A 267 8.64 17.91 0.67
N ARG A 268 7.62 18.76 0.79
CA ARG A 268 7.51 20.01 -0.02
C ARG A 268 8.65 20.98 0.30
N ASN A 269 8.95 21.16 1.59
CA ASN A 269 10.05 22.03 2.02
C ASN A 269 11.41 21.52 1.53
N TYR A 270 11.63 20.21 1.61
CA TYR A 270 12.84 19.55 1.13
C TYR A 270 13.03 19.74 -0.38
N GLN A 271 12.00 19.49 -1.19
CA GLN A 271 12.05 19.72 -2.64
C GLN A 271 12.32 21.18 -2.99
N LYS A 272 11.70 22.12 -2.27
CA LYS A 272 11.94 23.55 -2.45
C LYS A 272 13.40 23.90 -2.21
N LYS A 273 13.99 23.40 -1.11
CA LYS A 273 15.39 23.65 -0.75
C LYS A 273 16.39 23.00 -1.72
N LEU A 274 16.09 21.79 -2.19
CA LEU A 274 16.88 21.16 -3.24
C LEU A 274 16.88 21.97 -4.53
N ARG A 275 15.72 22.53 -4.93
CA ARG A 275 15.62 23.39 -6.11
C ARG A 275 16.41 24.70 -5.92
N GLU A 276 16.31 25.34 -4.75
CA GLU A 276 17.11 26.53 -4.42
C GLU A 276 18.61 26.24 -4.53
N ARG A 277 19.08 25.10 -4.00
CA ARG A 277 20.48 24.68 -4.14
C ARG A 277 20.89 24.48 -5.60
N ALA A 278 20.06 23.80 -6.39
CA ALA A 278 20.34 23.51 -7.80
C ALA A 278 20.46 24.79 -8.63
N VAL A 279 19.57 25.78 -8.40
CA VAL A 279 19.63 27.08 -9.05
C VAL A 279 20.95 27.79 -8.72
N LEU A 280 21.34 27.85 -7.44
CA LEU A 280 22.60 28.50 -7.04
C LEU A 280 23.84 27.79 -7.62
N GLN A 281 23.82 26.47 -7.70
CA GLN A 281 24.90 25.69 -8.32
C GLN A 281 24.99 25.95 -9.82
N ALA A 282 23.86 25.96 -10.53
CA ALA A 282 23.80 26.28 -11.95
C ALA A 282 24.28 27.70 -12.22
N GLU A 283 23.83 28.66 -11.41
CA GLU A 283 24.27 30.04 -11.45
C GLU A 283 25.78 30.23 -11.21
N ALA A 284 26.37 29.45 -10.29
CA ALA A 284 27.81 29.46 -10.06
C ALA A 284 28.58 28.83 -11.22
N ALA A 285 28.09 27.70 -11.75
CA ALA A 285 28.68 27.01 -12.89
C ALA A 285 28.67 27.88 -14.15
N TRP A 286 27.54 28.56 -14.42
CA TRP A 286 27.41 29.53 -15.51
C TRP A 286 28.45 30.64 -15.38
N ARG A 287 28.54 31.29 -14.22
CA ARG A 287 29.52 32.37 -13.98
C ARG A 287 30.97 31.90 -14.11
N SER A 288 31.27 30.63 -13.79
CA SER A 288 32.61 30.08 -13.91
C SER A 288 32.99 29.60 -15.31
N SER A 289 32.02 29.39 -16.19
CA SER A 289 32.22 28.93 -17.57
C SER A 289 32.09 30.06 -18.60
N TRP A 290 31.66 31.25 -18.17
CA TRP A 290 31.57 32.44 -19.00
C TRP A 290 32.93 33.14 -19.08
N PHE A 291 33.54 33.12 -20.27
CA PHE A 291 34.76 33.88 -20.59
C PHE A 291 34.43 34.84 -21.75
N ASP A 292 34.79 36.12 -21.63
CA ASP A 292 34.72 37.07 -22.74
C ASP A 292 36.01 36.91 -23.59
N GLU A 293 35.88 36.72 -24.90
CA GLU A 293 37.01 36.69 -25.86
C GLU A 293 37.57 38.10 -26.15
#